data_AF-A0A0G1HWL8-F1
#
_entry.id   AF-A0A0G1HWL8-F1
#
_cell.length_a   1.000
_cell.length_b   1.000
_cell.length_c   1.000
_cell.angle_alpha   90.00
_cell.angle_beta   90.00
_cell.angle_gamma   90.00
#
_symmetry.space_group_name_H-M   'P 1'
#
loop_
_entity.id
_entity.type
_entity.pdbx_description
1 polymer ?
#
loop_
_entity_poly.entity_id
_entity_poly.type
_entity_poly.pdbx_seq_one_letter_code
_entity_poly.pdbx_strand_id
1 'polypeptide(L)'
;MDKSLVKRLQGFFFEAALATYAGGTVKKETVPDFPGSKVYRYERSDLLYIDTYFVNGQSSGGQTLIYHNHLPVWIMQYHGWCKYDDPQVLTFLKKVLTKTYKEGEFCGGRGKYSIEHWTSDDGLFVYENHPTLPPPTDEFINFMGHESIMTRAWKPDQSHVVFWHRYQGYLLEK
;
A
#
# COMPACT_ATOMS: atom_id res chain seq x y z
N MET A 1 15.15 8.13 18.43
CA MET A 1 14.99 7.47 17.13
C MET A 1 15.95 8.05 16.11
N ASP A 2 16.75 7.21 15.47
CA ASP A 2 17.73 7.62 14.46
C ASP A 2 17.02 7.95 13.13
N LYS A 3 17.04 9.23 12.74
CA LYS A 3 16.42 9.70 11.49
C LYS A 3 17.06 9.08 10.24
N SER A 4 18.32 8.66 10.32
CA SER A 4 19.01 8.00 9.21
C SER A 4 18.43 6.60 8.96
N LEU A 5 18.11 5.88 10.03
CA LEU A 5 17.48 4.57 9.95
C LEU A 5 16.06 4.66 9.41
N VAL A 6 15.23 5.59 9.90
CA VAL A 6 13.87 5.80 9.37
C VAL A 6 13.89 6.05 7.86
N LYS A 7 14.77 6.94 7.38
CA LYS A 7 14.93 7.20 5.94
C LYS A 7 15.39 5.96 5.16
N ARG A 8 16.31 5.18 5.73
CA ARG A 8 16.80 3.93 5.12
C ARG A 8 15.67 2.90 4.97
N LEU A 9 14.86 2.71 6.01
CA LEU A 9 13.71 1.80 6.00
C LEU A 9 12.63 2.27 5.02
N GLN A 10 12.33 3.56 4.98
CA GLN A 10 11.39 4.14 4.02
C GLN A 10 11.88 3.98 2.57
N GLY A 11 13.17 4.21 2.31
CA GLY A 11 13.76 3.96 1.00
C GLY A 11 13.69 2.49 0.58
N PHE A 12 13.94 1.57 1.52
CA PHE A 12 13.79 0.14 1.29
C PHE A 12 12.33 -0.27 1.04
N PHE A 13 11.36 0.34 1.74
CA PHE A 13 9.94 0.15 1.46
C PHE A 13 9.60 0.48 0.01
N PHE A 14 10.06 1.62 -0.52
CA PHE A 14 9.77 2.00 -1.90
C PHE A 14 10.33 1.02 -2.92
N GLU A 15 11.59 0.63 -2.75
CA GLU A 15 12.25 -0.35 -3.61
C GLU A 15 11.51 -1.69 -3.59
N ALA A 16 11.20 -2.22 -2.40
CA ALA A 16 10.51 -3.50 -2.25
C ALA A 16 9.08 -3.44 -2.80
N ALA A 17 8.33 -2.37 -2.52
CA ALA A 17 6.97 -2.20 -3.01
C ALA A 17 6.92 -2.09 -4.55
N LEU A 18 7.90 -1.40 -5.15
CA LEU A 18 8.08 -1.33 -6.60
C LEU A 18 8.49 -2.67 -7.21
N ALA A 19 9.29 -3.48 -6.51
CA ALA A 19 9.64 -4.81 -6.98
C ALA A 19 8.45 -5.80 -6.86
N THR A 20 7.54 -5.58 -5.92
CA THR A 20 6.48 -6.53 -5.53
C THR A 20 5.11 -6.12 -6.06
N TYR A 21 4.12 -5.82 -5.21
CA TYR A 21 2.73 -5.64 -5.65
C TYR A 21 2.56 -4.51 -6.67
N ALA A 22 3.25 -3.37 -6.48
CA ALA A 22 3.05 -2.20 -7.31
C ALA A 22 3.64 -2.38 -8.72
N GLY A 23 4.89 -2.84 -8.83
CA GLY A 23 5.56 -3.00 -10.14
C GLY A 23 5.57 -4.42 -10.72
N GLY A 24 5.30 -5.45 -9.90
CA GLY A 24 5.01 -6.82 -10.36
C GLY A 24 6.21 -7.65 -10.83
N THR A 25 7.44 -7.29 -10.47
CA THR A 25 8.65 -8.03 -10.92
C THR A 25 8.92 -9.29 -10.10
N VAL A 26 8.57 -9.29 -8.81
CA VAL A 26 8.70 -10.42 -7.90
C VAL A 26 7.43 -11.26 -7.96
N LYS A 27 7.59 -12.58 -8.04
CA LYS A 27 6.45 -13.51 -8.00
C LYS A 27 5.98 -13.69 -6.57
N LYS A 28 4.66 -13.79 -6.41
CA LYS A 28 4.03 -14.16 -5.13
C LYS A 28 4.19 -15.66 -4.86
N GLU A 29 4.28 -16.00 -3.60
CA GLU A 29 4.33 -17.36 -3.08
C GLU A 29 3.13 -17.61 -2.14
N THR A 30 2.97 -18.87 -1.73
CA THR A 30 1.98 -19.28 -0.72
C THR A 30 2.75 -19.93 0.42
N VAL A 31 2.41 -19.59 1.67
CA VAL A 31 2.95 -20.28 2.84
C VAL A 31 2.11 -21.52 3.13
N PRO A 32 2.70 -22.73 3.23
CA PRO A 32 1.95 -23.96 3.46
C PRO A 32 1.03 -23.93 4.68
N ASP A 33 1.51 -23.36 5.79
CA ASP A 33 0.77 -23.26 7.05
C ASP A 33 -0.35 -22.20 7.03
N PHE A 34 -0.39 -21.37 5.98
CA PHE A 34 -1.44 -20.37 5.75
C PHE A 34 -2.06 -20.56 4.36
N PRO A 35 -2.94 -21.55 4.17
CA PRO A 35 -3.60 -21.80 2.89
C PRO A 35 -4.30 -20.55 2.35
N GLY A 36 -4.12 -20.27 1.06
CA GLY A 36 -4.68 -19.10 0.40
C GLY A 36 -3.93 -17.78 0.67
N SER A 37 -2.83 -17.82 1.43
CA SER A 37 -1.92 -16.68 1.55
C SER A 37 -1.31 -16.32 0.20
N LYS A 38 -1.12 -15.02 -0.01
CA LYS A 38 -0.34 -14.46 -1.09
C LYS A 38 0.79 -13.68 -0.45
N VAL A 39 2.03 -14.12 -0.68
CA VAL A 39 3.21 -13.59 -0.01
C VAL A 39 4.18 -13.04 -1.04
N TYR A 40 4.53 -11.77 -0.89
CA TYR A 40 5.70 -11.20 -1.55
C TYR A 40 6.85 -11.13 -0.56
N ARG A 41 8.02 -11.59 -1.01
CA ARG A 41 9.26 -11.51 -0.24
C ARG A 41 10.31 -10.75 -1.06
N TYR A 42 10.95 -9.77 -0.46
CA TYR A 42 12.03 -9.01 -1.09
C TYR A 42 13.13 -8.75 -0.07
N GLU A 43 14.39 -9.02 -0.42
CA GLU A 43 15.52 -8.98 0.51
C GLU A 43 16.68 -8.22 -0.12
N ARG A 44 17.31 -7.34 0.66
CA ARG A 44 18.52 -6.63 0.26
C ARG A 44 19.40 -6.39 1.49
N SER A 45 20.59 -7.01 1.48
CA SER A 45 21.55 -6.94 2.57
C SER A 45 20.94 -7.44 3.88
N ASP A 46 20.89 -6.60 4.91
CA ASP A 46 20.34 -6.81 6.25
C ASP A 46 18.84 -6.50 6.37
N LEU A 47 18.19 -6.07 5.28
CA LEU A 47 16.77 -5.70 5.24
C LEU A 47 15.94 -6.72 4.48
N LEU A 48 14.78 -7.04 5.05
CA LEU A 48 13.83 -7.99 4.47
C LEU A 48 12.41 -7.42 4.55
N TYR A 49 11.71 -7.41 3.42
CA TYR A 49 10.32 -7.04 3.26
C TYR A 49 9.48 -8.30 3.06
N ILE A 50 8.39 -8.42 3.82
CA ILE A 50 7.38 -9.47 3.63
C ILE A 50 6.00 -8.81 3.60
N ASP A 51 5.29 -8.94 2.49
CA ASP A 51 3.88 -8.57 2.39
C ASP A 51 3.04 -9.83 2.25
N THR A 52 2.20 -10.09 3.24
CA THR A 52 1.32 -11.27 3.29
C THR A 52 -0.12 -10.80 3.32
N TYR A 53 -0.91 -11.25 2.35
CA TYR A 53 -2.33 -10.92 2.29
C TYR A 53 -3.20 -12.09 1.87
N PHE A 54 -4.48 -11.97 2.20
CA PHE A 54 -5.52 -12.95 1.93
C PHE A 54 -6.64 -12.27 1.16
N VAL A 55 -7.32 -13.05 0.33
CA VAL A 55 -8.56 -12.63 -0.33
C VAL A 55 -9.58 -13.76 -0.24
N ASN A 56 -10.86 -13.41 -0.15
CA ASN A 56 -11.95 -14.38 -0.21
C ASN A 56 -12.91 -14.12 -1.40
N GLY A 57 -12.50 -13.30 -2.36
CA GLY A 57 -13.32 -12.88 -3.51
C GLY A 57 -14.30 -11.74 -3.23
N GLN A 58 -14.34 -11.24 -1.99
CA GLN A 58 -15.09 -10.05 -1.61
C GLN A 58 -14.21 -9.03 -0.93
N SER A 59 -13.43 -9.47 0.05
CA SER A 59 -12.57 -8.62 0.87
C SER A 59 -11.13 -9.11 0.81
N SER A 60 -10.21 -8.19 1.10
CA SER A 60 -8.81 -8.49 1.30
C SER A 60 -8.31 -7.93 2.63
N GLY A 61 -7.31 -8.59 3.18
CA GLY A 61 -6.65 -8.18 4.40
C GLY A 61 -5.22 -8.69 4.41
N GLY A 62 -4.30 -7.87 4.91
CA GLY A 62 -2.89 -8.20 4.88
C GLY A 62 -2.05 -7.36 5.82
N GLN A 63 -0.79 -7.73 5.87
CA GLN A 63 0.24 -7.02 6.59
C GLN A 63 1.53 -6.98 5.79
N THR A 64 2.25 -5.90 5.95
CA THR A 64 3.60 -5.72 5.45
C THR A 64 4.54 -5.55 6.63
N LEU A 65 5.63 -6.31 6.64
CA LEU A 65 6.67 -6.27 7.66
C LEU A 65 8.00 -5.90 7.02
N ILE A 66 8.78 -5.05 7.69
CA ILE A 66 10.20 -4.88 7.40
C ILE A 66 11.01 -5.38 8.59
N TYR A 67 12.00 -6.21 8.28
CA TYR A 67 12.97 -6.74 9.21
C TYR A 67 14.32 -6.09 8.99
N HIS A 68 15.07 -5.89 10.07
CA HIS A 68 16.47 -5.49 10.08
C HIS A 68 17.24 -6.51 10.93
N ASN A 69 18.23 -7.18 10.35
CA ASN A 69 18.96 -8.28 11.01
C ASN A 69 18.04 -9.34 11.63
N HIS A 70 17.04 -9.79 10.86
CA HIS A 70 16.03 -10.78 11.27
C HIS A 70 15.05 -10.35 12.38
N LEU A 71 15.13 -9.11 12.87
CA LEU A 71 14.17 -8.56 13.83
C LEU A 71 13.14 -7.68 13.10
N PRO A 72 11.83 -7.85 13.35
CA PRO A 72 10.83 -6.98 12.77
C PRO A 72 10.94 -5.58 13.39
N VAL A 73 11.16 -4.58 12.56
CA VAL A 73 11.36 -3.18 13.00
C VAL A 73 10.24 -2.25 12.54
N TRP A 74 9.45 -2.66 11.56
CA TRP A 74 8.33 -1.87 11.05
C TRP A 74 7.19 -2.78 10.60
N ILE A 75 5.96 -2.34 10.83
CA ILE A 75 4.75 -3.05 10.44
C ILE A 75 3.73 -2.09 9.83
N MET A 76 3.03 -2.59 8.82
CA MET A 76 1.80 -2.02 8.29
C MET A 76 0.74 -3.11 8.19
N GLN A 77 -0.51 -2.75 8.46
CA GLN A 77 -1.66 -3.62 8.29
C GLN A 77 -2.70 -2.90 7.45
N TYR A 78 -3.43 -3.65 6.65
CA TYR A 78 -4.48 -3.11 5.80
C TYR A 78 -5.60 -4.10 5.57
N HIS A 79 -6.80 -3.59 5.31
CA HIS A 79 -7.94 -4.38 4.89
C HIS A 79 -8.95 -3.54 4.10
N GLY A 80 -9.78 -4.21 3.31
CA GLY A 80 -10.94 -3.60 2.66
C GLY A 80 -11.40 -4.48 1.51
N TRP A 81 -11.79 -3.89 0.38
CA TRP A 81 -12.30 -4.66 -0.75
C TRP A 81 -12.10 -4.00 -2.11
N CYS A 82 -12.17 -4.83 -3.16
CA CYS A 82 -12.26 -4.41 -4.55
C CYS A 82 -13.53 -5.03 -5.16
N LYS A 83 -14.38 -4.21 -5.78
CA LYS A 83 -15.64 -4.67 -6.37
C LYS A 83 -15.33 -5.72 -7.44
N TYR A 84 -15.80 -6.94 -7.24
CA TYR A 84 -15.61 -8.09 -8.14
C TYR A 84 -14.13 -8.39 -8.48
N ASP A 85 -13.18 -7.96 -7.65
CA ASP A 85 -11.75 -8.02 -7.96
C ASP A 85 -11.41 -7.48 -9.37
N ASP A 86 -12.09 -6.40 -9.79
CA ASP A 86 -11.98 -5.82 -11.14
C ASP A 86 -10.52 -5.54 -11.53
N PRO A 87 -9.98 -6.21 -12.56
CA PRO A 87 -8.60 -6.02 -13.01
C PRO A 87 -8.28 -4.58 -13.42
N GLN A 88 -9.25 -3.80 -13.90
CA GLN A 88 -9.03 -2.40 -14.30
C GLN A 88 -8.81 -1.51 -13.07
N VAL A 89 -9.62 -1.69 -12.03
CA VAL A 89 -9.48 -1.00 -10.74
C VAL A 89 -8.12 -1.33 -10.10
N LEU A 90 -7.75 -2.62 -10.08
CA LEU A 90 -6.46 -3.06 -9.52
C LEU A 90 -5.27 -2.57 -10.35
N THR A 91 -5.41 -2.49 -11.68
CA THR A 91 -4.37 -1.93 -12.56
C THR A 91 -4.20 -0.44 -12.32
N PHE A 92 -5.31 0.29 -12.17
CA PHE A 92 -5.28 1.71 -11.84
C PHE A 92 -4.64 1.96 -10.47
N LEU A 93 -5.00 1.19 -9.43
CA LEU A 93 -4.36 1.24 -8.12
C LEU A 93 -2.84 1.07 -8.23
N LYS A 94 -2.38 0.04 -8.95
CA LYS A 94 -0.94 -0.21 -9.15
C LYS A 94 -0.23 0.96 -9.84
N LYS A 95 -0.87 1.61 -10.82
CA LYS A 95 -0.32 2.82 -11.48
C LYS A 95 -0.13 3.96 -10.47
N VAL A 96 -1.14 4.22 -9.64
CA VAL A 96 -1.08 5.26 -8.59
C VAL A 96 0.04 4.98 -7.59
N LEU A 97 0.10 3.76 -7.05
CA LEU A 97 1.14 3.36 -6.10
C LEU A 97 2.54 3.45 -6.73
N THR A 98 2.71 2.92 -7.94
CA THR A 98 3.98 2.93 -8.66
C THR A 98 4.50 4.36 -8.87
N LYS A 99 3.64 5.28 -9.30
CA LYS A 99 4.06 6.67 -9.51
C LYS A 99 4.43 7.35 -8.20
N THR A 100 3.62 7.16 -7.15
CA THR A 100 3.87 7.74 -5.83
C THR A 100 5.22 7.27 -5.25
N TYR A 101 5.52 5.97 -5.32
CA TYR A 101 6.79 5.43 -4.82
C TYR A 101 8.00 5.85 -5.66
N LYS A 102 7.84 6.00 -6.99
CA LYS A 102 8.90 6.54 -7.85
C LYS A 102 9.23 8.01 -7.54
N GLU A 103 8.26 8.76 -7.04
CA GLU A 103 8.43 10.15 -6.61
C GLU A 103 8.95 10.24 -5.17
N GLY A 104 9.12 9.11 -4.46
CA GLY A 104 9.68 9.05 -3.11
C GLY A 104 8.70 9.50 -2.01
N GLU A 105 7.41 9.55 -2.32
CA GLU A 105 6.37 9.95 -1.37
C GLU A 105 5.80 8.74 -0.64
N PHE A 106 5.70 8.82 0.69
CA PHE A 106 5.23 7.69 1.50
C PHE A 106 3.71 7.66 1.62
N CYS A 107 3.09 8.74 2.07
CA CYS A 107 1.63 8.92 2.14
C CYS A 107 0.91 7.72 2.76
N GLY A 108 1.43 7.21 3.88
CA GLY A 108 0.88 6.04 4.57
C GLY A 108 1.13 4.71 3.86
N GLY A 109 2.15 4.65 2.98
CA GLY A 109 2.45 3.50 2.13
C GLY A 109 1.39 3.29 1.06
N ARG A 110 0.83 4.38 0.52
CA ARG A 110 -0.28 4.43 -0.44
C ARG A 110 -0.04 5.52 -1.50
N GLY A 111 -1.06 5.86 -2.29
CA GLY A 111 -1.00 7.00 -3.21
C GLY A 111 -0.99 8.34 -2.49
N LYS A 112 -0.68 9.43 -3.19
CA LYS A 112 -0.60 10.77 -2.58
C LYS A 112 -1.88 11.17 -1.84
N TYR A 113 -1.72 11.92 -0.75
CA TYR A 113 -2.83 12.61 -0.10
C TYR A 113 -3.42 13.69 -1.02
N SER A 114 -4.74 13.83 -1.03
CA SER A 114 -5.42 14.68 -2.01
C SER A 114 -5.47 16.16 -1.61
N ILE A 115 -5.06 17.02 -2.55
CA ILE A 115 -5.80 18.25 -2.92
C ILE A 115 -6.28 18.12 -4.39
N GLU A 116 -5.50 17.45 -5.24
CA GLU A 116 -5.84 17.10 -6.62
C GLU A 116 -6.04 15.58 -6.75
N HIS A 117 -7.13 15.18 -7.40
CA HIS A 117 -7.50 13.78 -7.57
C HIS A 117 -6.68 13.11 -8.67
N TRP A 118 -6.24 11.88 -8.41
CA TRP A 118 -5.66 11.04 -9.46
C TRP A 118 -6.77 10.46 -10.31
N THR A 119 -6.70 10.69 -11.62
CA THR A 119 -7.69 10.18 -12.57
C THR A 119 -7.04 9.17 -13.50
N SER A 120 -7.74 8.09 -13.84
CA SER A 120 -7.28 7.15 -14.88
C SER A 120 -7.23 7.84 -16.25
N ASP A 121 -6.43 7.29 -17.16
CA ASP A 121 -6.19 7.88 -18.49
C ASP A 121 -7.49 8.07 -19.30
N ASP A 122 -8.48 7.20 -19.09
CA ASP A 122 -9.81 7.23 -19.70
C ASP A 122 -10.85 8.06 -18.92
N GLY A 123 -10.45 8.65 -17.79
CA GLY A 123 -11.34 9.44 -16.94
C GLY A 123 -12.29 8.63 -16.05
N LEU A 124 -12.28 7.29 -16.11
CA LEU A 124 -13.28 6.43 -15.45
C LEU A 124 -13.08 6.28 -13.95
N PHE A 125 -11.85 6.35 -13.46
CA PHE A 125 -11.52 6.12 -12.06
C PHE A 125 -10.89 7.34 -11.43
N VAL A 126 -11.28 7.61 -10.19
CA VAL A 126 -10.70 8.64 -9.33
C VAL A 126 -10.16 7.98 -8.07
N TYR A 127 -8.91 8.25 -7.73
CA TYR A 127 -8.26 7.76 -6.52
C TYR A 127 -8.13 8.87 -5.47
N GLU A 128 -8.38 8.48 -4.22
CA GLU A 128 -8.23 9.34 -3.04
C GLU A 128 -7.50 8.59 -1.92
N ASN A 129 -6.74 9.35 -1.12
CA ASN A 129 -6.11 8.87 0.10
C ASN A 129 -6.25 9.93 1.20
N HIS A 130 -6.81 9.52 2.33
CA HIS A 130 -7.16 10.37 3.46
C HIS A 130 -6.47 9.87 4.73
N PRO A 131 -5.46 10.58 5.25
CA PRO A 131 -4.83 10.23 6.51
C PRO A 131 -5.77 10.56 7.68
N THR A 132 -5.84 9.68 8.68
CA THR A 132 -6.66 9.88 9.89
C THR A 132 -5.85 10.39 11.08
N LEU A 133 -4.52 10.38 10.98
CA LEU A 133 -3.64 11.13 11.87
C LEU A 133 -3.15 12.38 11.14
N PRO A 134 -3.00 13.53 11.82
CA PRO A 134 -2.29 14.65 11.23
C PRO A 134 -0.91 14.17 10.81
N PRO A 135 -0.43 14.52 9.61
CA PRO A 135 0.86 14.03 9.13
C PRO A 135 1.92 14.41 10.17
N PRO A 136 2.51 13.43 10.89
CA PRO A 136 3.60 13.75 11.79
C PRO A 136 4.78 14.26 10.96
N THR A 137 5.74 14.92 11.59
CA THR A 137 7.00 15.31 10.93
C THR A 137 7.75 14.13 10.29
N ASP A 138 7.39 12.89 10.65
CA ASP A 138 7.95 11.64 10.17
C ASP A 138 6.83 10.58 9.95
N GLU A 139 6.06 10.70 8.86
CA GLU A 139 4.90 9.84 8.51
C GLU A 139 5.20 8.33 8.52
N PHE A 140 6.45 7.92 8.32
CA PHE A 140 6.83 6.51 8.29
C PHE A 140 6.79 5.83 9.69
N ILE A 141 6.78 6.62 10.76
CA ILE A 141 6.86 6.12 12.15
C ILE A 141 5.51 5.67 12.67
N ASN A 142 4.46 6.43 12.42
CA ASN A 142 3.11 6.15 12.90
C ASN A 142 2.12 6.81 11.96
N PHE A 143 1.28 6.00 11.32
CA PHE A 143 0.35 6.47 10.31
C PHE A 143 -0.89 5.59 10.29
N MET A 144 -1.99 6.19 9.85
CA MET A 144 -3.22 5.50 9.53
C MET A 144 -4.06 6.35 8.60
N GLY A 145 -4.93 5.70 7.87
CA GLY A 145 -5.82 6.36 6.94
C GLY A 145 -6.68 5.38 6.17
N HIS A 146 -7.31 5.90 5.13
CA HIS A 146 -8.01 5.09 4.16
C HIS A 146 -7.79 5.61 2.74
N GLU A 147 -7.75 4.70 1.80
CA GLU A 147 -7.75 4.98 0.38
C GLU A 147 -9.02 4.46 -0.27
N SER A 148 -9.42 5.07 -1.37
CA SER A 148 -10.56 4.64 -2.16
C SER A 148 -10.34 4.89 -3.65
N ILE A 149 -11.02 4.09 -4.47
CA ILE A 149 -11.21 4.37 -5.89
C ILE A 149 -12.71 4.47 -6.14
N MET A 150 -13.12 5.53 -6.81
CA MET A 150 -14.50 5.78 -7.21
C MET A 150 -14.60 5.77 -8.74
N THR A 151 -15.72 5.29 -9.26
CA THR A 151 -16.05 5.48 -10.66
C THR A 151 -16.52 6.91 -10.87
N ARG A 152 -15.97 7.61 -11.86
CA ARG A 152 -16.48 8.90 -12.30
C ARG A 152 -17.71 8.66 -13.16
N ALA A 153 -18.89 8.84 -12.58
CA ALA A 153 -20.12 8.93 -13.35
C ALA A 153 -20.24 10.32 -13.97
N TRP A 154 -20.96 10.44 -15.10
CA TRP A 154 -21.27 11.72 -15.75
C TRP A 154 -22.00 12.71 -14.82
N LYS A 155 -22.59 12.21 -13.72
CA LYS A 155 -23.17 13.02 -12.65
C LYS A 155 -22.46 12.72 -11.31
N PRO A 156 -22.09 13.74 -10.52
CA PRO A 156 -21.41 13.56 -9.23
C PRO A 156 -22.19 12.73 -8.20
N ASP A 157 -23.53 12.73 -8.27
CA ASP A 157 -24.41 11.94 -7.39
C ASP A 157 -24.43 10.44 -7.71
N GLN A 158 -23.80 10.03 -8.82
CA GLN A 158 -23.71 8.65 -9.29
C GLN A 158 -22.31 8.05 -9.15
N SER A 159 -21.34 8.77 -8.56
CA SER A 159 -20.03 8.16 -8.29
C SER A 159 -20.17 7.06 -7.25
N HIS A 160 -19.62 5.88 -7.53
CA HIS A 160 -19.66 4.74 -6.63
C HIS A 160 -18.24 4.35 -6.23
N VAL A 161 -18.03 4.12 -4.93
CA VAL A 161 -16.79 3.49 -4.45
C VAL A 161 -16.74 2.07 -5.02
N VAL A 162 -15.67 1.76 -5.73
CA VAL A 162 -15.41 0.43 -6.31
C VAL A 162 -14.20 -0.25 -5.68
N PHE A 163 -13.45 0.47 -4.86
CA PHE A 163 -12.40 -0.08 -4.02
C PHE A 163 -12.21 0.82 -2.80
N TRP A 164 -11.88 0.22 -1.66
CA TRP A 164 -11.27 0.96 -0.55
C TRP A 164 -10.42 0.05 0.31
N HIS A 165 -9.42 0.63 0.96
CA HIS A 165 -8.67 0.03 2.05
C HIS A 165 -8.56 0.99 3.23
N ARG A 166 -8.63 0.45 4.44
CA ARG A 166 -8.10 1.09 5.65
C ARG A 166 -6.71 0.56 5.90
N TYR A 167 -5.84 1.42 6.36
CA TYR A 167 -4.47 1.06 6.68
C TYR A 167 -3.98 1.73 7.96
N GLN A 168 -3.01 1.09 8.60
CA GLN A 168 -2.27 1.63 9.73
C GLN A 168 -0.87 1.02 9.75
N GLY A 169 0.09 1.71 10.34
CA GLY A 169 1.41 1.16 10.55
C GLY A 169 2.22 1.93 11.58
N TYR A 170 3.29 1.26 12.03
CA TYR A 170 4.08 1.71 13.16
C TYR A 170 5.52 1.20 13.05
N LEU A 171 6.49 2.05 13.43
CA LEU A 171 7.88 1.65 13.64
C LEU A 171 8.00 1.00 15.03
N LEU A 172 8.35 -0.28 15.07
CA LEU A 172 8.48 -1.07 16.29
C LEU A 172 9.78 -0.77 17.07
N GLU A 173 10.76 -0.19 16.39
CA GLU A 173 12.04 0.19 16.95
C GLU A 173 11.92 1.47 17.80
N LYS A 174 12.47 1.46 19.01
CA LYS A 174 12.41 2.57 19.98
C LYS A 174 13.61 3.51 19.84
#